data_AF-A0ABD0MV28-F1
#
_entry.id   AF-A0ABD0MV28-F1
#
_cell.length_a   1.000
_cell.length_b   1.000
_cell.length_c   1.000
_cell.angle_alpha   90.00
_cell.angle_beta   90.00
_cell.angle_gamma   90.00
#
_symmetry.space_group_name_H-M   'P 1'
#
loop_
_entity.id
_entity.type
_entity.pdbx_description
1 polymer ?
#
loop_
_entity_poly.entity_id
_entity_poly.type
_entity_poly.pdbx_seq_one_letter_code
_entity_poly.pdbx_strand_id
1 'polypeptide(L)' 'MNGEVHSHLEERIRPYIDLIDTLRTIGIHKDLALPTIVVIGDQSSGKSSVLEALSGVALPRGS' A
#
# COMPACT_ATOMS: atom_id res chain seq x y z
N MET A 1 -20.74 10.39 13.55
CA MET A 1 -21.20 9.00 13.31
C MET A 1 -20.37 8.28 12.24
N ASN A 2 -19.91 8.92 11.15
CA ASN A 2 -19.08 8.22 10.15
C ASN A 2 -17.64 7.93 10.62
N GLY A 3 -17.07 8.76 11.50
CA GLY A 3 -15.70 8.58 12.00
C GLY A 3 -15.49 7.34 12.89
N GLU A 4 -16.47 6.97 13.70
CA GLU A 4 -16.34 5.82 14.63
C GLU A 4 -16.37 4.46 13.92
N VAL A 5 -17.13 4.36 12.83
CA VAL A 5 -17.15 3.14 12.01
C VAL A 5 -15.83 2.96 11.27
N HIS A 6 -15.25 4.06 10.78
CA HIS A 6 -13.95 4.05 10.12
C HIS A 6 -12.82 3.65 11.08
N SER A 7 -12.80 4.18 12.30
CA SER A 7 -11.76 3.84 13.28
C SER A 7 -11.83 2.37 13.71
N HIS A 8 -13.03 1.84 13.95
CA HIS A 8 -13.17 0.44 14.35
C HIS A 8 -12.78 -0.54 13.23
N LEU A 9 -13.03 -0.18 11.96
CA LEU A 9 -12.58 -0.96 10.83
C LEU A 9 -11.05 -0.91 10.67
N GLU A 10 -10.46 0.27 10.85
CA GLU A 10 -9.01 0.46 10.79
C GLU A 10 -8.28 -0.37 11.86
N GLU A 11 -8.74 -0.32 13.11
CA GLU A 11 -8.19 -1.12 14.22
C GLU A 11 -8.20 -2.62 13.91
N ARG A 12 -9.22 -3.10 13.19
CA ARG A 12 -9.35 -4.51 12.81
C ARG A 12 -8.49 -4.88 11.61
N ILE A 13 -8.27 -3.97 10.66
CA ILE A 13 -7.52 -4.24 9.43
C ILE A 13 -6.02 -4.07 9.62
N ARG A 14 -5.61 -3.06 10.39
CA ARG A 14 -4.20 -2.67 10.54
C ARG A 14 -3.27 -3.83 10.94
N PRO A 15 -3.65 -4.74 11.88
CA PRO A 15 -2.79 -5.86 12.25
C PRO A 15 -2.46 -6.81 11.10
N TYR A 16 -3.36 -6.97 10.11
CA TYR A 16 -3.10 -7.81 8.95
C TYR A 16 -2.09 -7.17 7.99
N ILE A 17 -2.17 -5.86 7.80
CA ILE A 17 -1.21 -5.11 6.97
C ILE A 17 0.18 -5.17 7.61
N ASP A 18 0.26 -4.88 8.92
CA ASP A 18 1.51 -4.89 9.68
C ASP A 18 2.17 -6.29 9.69
N LEU A 19 1.36 -7.36 9.75
CA LEU A 19 1.85 -8.73 9.64
C LEU A 19 2.51 -8.99 8.28
N ILE A 20 1.86 -8.62 7.18
CA ILE A 20 2.42 -8.79 5.84
C ILE A 20 3.74 -8.02 5.68
N ASP A 21 3.81 -6.80 6.20
CA ASP A 21 5.03 -5.99 6.16
C ASP A 21 6.16 -6.59 7.02
N THR A 22 5.82 -7.15 8.18
CA THR A 22 6.78 -7.88 9.03
C THR A 22 7.36 -9.10 8.31
N LEU A 23 6.49 -9.94 7.72
CA LEU A 23 6.91 -11.12 6.95
C LEU A 23 7.78 -10.73 5.75
N ARG A 24 7.45 -9.62 5.07
CA ARG A 24 8.26 -9.11 3.96
C ARG A 24 9.64 -8.68 4.44
N THR A 25 9.71 -7.98 5.57
CA THR A 25 10.95 -7.45 6.16
C THR A 25 11.94 -8.55 6.55
N ILE A 26 11.45 -9.68 7.06
CA ILE A 26 12.30 -10.84 7.40
C ILE A 26 12.68 -11.71 6.19
N GLY A 27 12.25 -11.34 4.98
CA GLY A 27 12.66 -11.99 3.74
C GLY A 27 11.84 -13.19 3.29
N ILE A 28 10.75 -13.55 4.00
CA ILE A 28 9.90 -14.71 3.67
C ILE A 28 9.32 -14.64 2.26
N HIS A 29 9.10 -13.43 1.74
CA HIS A 29 8.55 -13.20 0.41
C HIS A 29 9.34 -13.86 -0.75
N LYS A 30 10.58 -14.30 -0.49
CA LYS A 30 11.44 -15.02 -1.44
C LYS A 30 11.02 -16.48 -1.64
N ASP A 31 10.49 -17.09 -0.58
CA ASP A 31 10.12 -18.51 -0.55
C ASP A 31 8.60 -18.71 -0.55
N LEU A 32 7.85 -17.71 -0.08
CA LEU A 32 6.40 -17.72 -0.02
C LEU A 32 5.83 -16.41 -0.57
N ALA A 33 4.89 -16.50 -1.52
CA ALA A 33 4.19 -15.33 -2.02
C ALA A 33 3.38 -14.65 -0.91
N LEU A 34 3.60 -13.35 -0.71
CA LEU A 34 2.84 -12.53 0.22
C LEU A 34 1.79 -11.67 -0.51
N PRO A 35 0.59 -11.48 0.06
CA PRO A 35 -0.41 -10.56 -0.49
C PRO A 35 0.18 -9.19 -0.80
N THR A 36 -0.02 -8.71 -2.03
CA THR A 36 0.52 -7.43 -2.50
C THR A 36 -0.47 -6.82 -3.49
N ILE A 37 -0.68 -5.50 -3.40
CA ILE A 37 -1.42 -4.73 -4.41
C ILE A 37 -0.39 -4.07 -5.31
N VAL A 38 -0.52 -4.30 -6.62
CA VAL A 38 0.40 -3.76 -7.63
C VAL A 38 -0.32 -2.74 -8.51
N VAL A 39 0.38 -1.66 -8.83
CA VAL A 39 -0.10 -0.64 -9.78
C VAL A 39 0.60 -0.85 -11.11
N ILE A 40 -0.18 -1.11 -12.16
CA ILE A 40 0.31 -1.44 -13.51
C ILE A 40 -0.36 -0.51 -14.52
N GLY A 41 0.37 -0.08 -15.53
CA GLY A 41 -0.16 0.67 -16.66
C GLY A 41 0.92 1.18 -17.60
N ASP A 42 0.52 1.52 -18.82
CA ASP A 42 1.40 1.98 -19.90
C ASP A 42 2.15 3.28 -19.56
N GLN A 43 3.17 3.62 -20.35
CA GLN A 43 3.89 4.89 -20.19
C GLN A 43 2.89 6.07 -20.22
N SER A 44 3.05 7.01 -19.27
CA SER A 44 2.19 8.19 -19.14
C SER A 44 0.71 7.92 -18.79
N SER A 45 0.35 6.72 -18.34
CA SER A 45 -1.02 6.38 -17.91
C SER A 45 -1.49 7.03 -16.59
N GLY A 46 -0.64 7.85 -15.95
CA GLY A 46 -0.98 8.53 -14.69
C GLY A 46 -0.75 7.70 -13.42
N LYS A 47 -0.12 6.52 -13.50
CA LYS A 47 0.22 5.67 -12.33
C LYS A 47 0.92 6.43 -11.19
N SER A 48 1.88 7.31 -11.48
CA SER A 48 2.53 8.14 -10.46
C SER A 48 1.57 9.17 -9.86
N SER A 49 0.77 9.84 -10.68
CA SER A 49 -0.20 10.83 -10.21
C SER A 49 -1.26 10.24 -9.29
N VAL A 50 -1.71 9.00 -9.55
CA VAL A 50 -2.63 8.28 -8.66
C VAL A 50 -1.97 7.97 -7.31
N LEU A 51 -0.72 7.50 -7.31
CA LEU A 51 0.01 7.22 -6.08
C LEU A 51 0.29 8.49 -5.26
N GLU A 52 0.57 9.61 -5.92
CA GLU A 52 0.73 10.93 -5.27
C GLU A 52 -0.58 11.36 -4.59
N ALA A 53 -1.71 11.21 -5.28
CA ALA A 53 -3.03 11.55 -4.72
C ALA A 53 -3.42 10.65 -3.53
N LEU A 54 -3.07 9.36 -3.57
CA LEU A 54 -3.36 8.41 -2.48
C LEU A 54 -2.42 8.59 -1.29
N SER A 55 -1.13 8.83 -1.53
CA SER A 55 -0.12 8.95 -0.47
C SER A 55 -0.06 10.36 0.14
N GLY A 56 -0.54 11.38 -0.56
CA GLY A 56 -0.38 12.78 -0.18
C GLY A 56 1.06 13.29 -0.31
N VAL A 57 1.95 12.54 -0.95
CA VAL A 57 3.38 12.86 -1.11
C VAL A 57 3.72 12.91 -2.59
N ALA A 58 4.53 13.91 -2.99
CA ALA A 58 5.06 14.00 -4.34
C ALA A 58 6.11 12.90 -4.58
N LEU A 59 5.98 12.18 -5.70
CA LEU A 59 6.93 11.14 -6.06
C LEU A 59 8.14 11.74 -6.80
N PRO A 60 9.35 11.15 -6.65
CA PRO A 60 10.51 11.59 -7.39
C PRO A 60 10.25 11.52 -8.91
N ARG A 61 10.58 12.60 -9.62
CA ARG A 61 10.57 12.63 -11.09
C ARG A 61 12.00 12.40 -11.59
N GLY A 62 12.14 11.60 -12.64
CA GLY A 62 13.44 11.42 -13.29
C GLY A 62 13.92 12.74 -13.88
N SER A 63 15.19 13.07 -13.69
CA SER A 63 15.94 14.04 -14.50
C SER A 63 16.32 13.44 -15.84
#